data_AF-A0A3C1PLK6-F1
#
_entry.id   AF-A0A3C1PLK6-F1
#
_cell.length_a   1.000
_cell.length_b   1.000
_cell.length_c   1.000
_cell.angle_alpha   90.00
_cell.angle_beta   90.00
_cell.angle_gamma   90.00
#
_symmetry.space_group_name_H-M   'P 1'
#
loop_
_entity.id
_entity.type
_entity.pdbx_description
1 polymer ?
#
loop_
_entity_poly.entity_id
_entity_poly.type
_entity_poly.pdbx_seq_one_letter_code
_entity_poly.pdbx_strand_id
1 'polypeptide(L)'
;MGILLQVLPILALMPLPAGFFLYNLKAKEAMQTDENEKKLALYKTGFILRIAIIESSVFLSLVGFLLTAAPFFWIIFLIGIAVMVFSKPSISKLMSDFGYR
;
A
#
# COMPACT_ATOMS: atom_id res chain seq x y z
N MET A 1 2.63 27.40 -9.61
CA MET A 1 1.94 26.32 -10.34
C MET A 1 2.90 25.26 -10.88
N GLY A 2 3.98 25.62 -11.58
CA GLY A 2 4.87 24.65 -12.25
C GLY A 2 5.56 23.62 -11.35
N ILE A 3 6.11 24.03 -10.20
CA ILE A 3 6.80 23.10 -9.27
C ILE A 3 5.83 22.07 -8.68
N LEU A 4 4.61 22.49 -8.33
CA LEU A 4 3.58 21.59 -7.80
C LEU A 4 3.24 20.48 -8.82
N LEU A 5 3.10 20.83 -10.09
CA LEU A 5 2.80 19.88 -11.16
C LEU A 5 3.94 18.90 -11.45
N GLN A 6 5.18 19.21 -11.08
CA GLN A 6 6.34 18.33 -11.27
C GLN A 6 6.57 17.41 -10.07
N VAL A 7 6.40 17.94 -8.84
CA VAL A 7 6.68 17.21 -7.60
C VAL A 7 5.53 16.28 -7.21
N LEU A 8 4.28 16.74 -7.38
CA LEU A 8 3.10 16.00 -6.93
C LEU A 8 2.93 14.65 -7.63
N PRO A 9 3.18 14.48 -8.94
CA PRO A 9 3.16 13.17 -9.58
C PRO A 9 4.15 12.17 -8.99
N ILE A 10 5.36 12.63 -8.67
CA ILE A 10 6.42 11.78 -8.12
C ILE A 10 6.01 11.30 -6.72
N LEU A 11 5.53 12.23 -5.89
CA LEU A 11 5.03 11.92 -4.55
C LEU A 11 3.75 11.09 -4.57
N ALA A 12 2.92 11.18 -5.62
CA ALA A 12 1.72 10.36 -5.78
C ALA A 12 2.05 8.94 -6.22
N LEU A 13 3.08 8.75 -7.05
CA LEU A 13 3.44 7.44 -7.60
C LEU A 13 4.36 6.62 -6.69
N MET A 14 5.32 7.25 -6.01
CA MET A 14 6.30 6.58 -5.14
C MET A 14 5.71 5.70 -4.02
N PRO A 15 4.61 6.10 -3.34
CA PRO A 15 4.04 5.31 -2.26
C PRO A 15 3.48 3.96 -2.74
N LEU A 16 3.05 3.84 -3.99
CA LEU A 16 2.52 2.58 -4.52
C LEU A 16 3.54 1.44 -4.42
N PRO A 17 4.71 1.46 -5.10
CA PRO A 17 5.72 0.41 -4.98
C PRO A 17 6.32 0.33 -3.57
N ALA A 18 6.44 1.45 -2.85
CA ALA A 18 6.95 1.45 -1.48
C ALA A 18 6.07 0.63 -0.52
N GLY A 19 4.74 0.76 -0.62
CA GLY A 19 3.80 0.00 0.20
C GLY A 19 3.92 -1.50 -0.04
N PHE A 20 4.09 -1.94 -1.29
CA PHE A 20 4.33 -3.35 -1.61
C PHE A 20 5.68 -3.85 -1.08
N PHE A 21 6.74 -3.05 -1.25
CA PHE A 21 8.07 -3.40 -0.80
C PHE A 21 8.14 -3.58 0.72
N LEU A 22 7.59 -2.64 1.49
CA LEU A 22 7.60 -2.72 2.95
C LEU A 22 6.72 -3.86 3.47
N TYR A 23 5.58 -4.14 2.83
CA TYR A 23 4.79 -5.33 3.13
C TYR A 23 5.60 -6.61 2.92
N ASN A 24 6.29 -6.73 1.79
CA ASN A 24 7.09 -7.91 1.49
C ASN A 24 8.26 -8.09 2.46
N LEU A 25 8.86 -7.00 2.94
CA LEU A 25 9.88 -7.06 4.00
C LEU A 25 9.30 -7.63 5.30
N LYS A 26 8.15 -7.12 5.74
CA LYS A 26 7.49 -7.61 6.96
C LYS A 26 6.94 -9.03 6.84
N ALA A 27 6.47 -9.41 5.64
CA ALA A 27 6.06 -10.79 5.36
C ALA A 27 7.25 -11.75 5.42
N LYS A 28 8.41 -11.38 4.87
CA LYS A 28 9.64 -12.18 4.97
C LYS A 28 10.13 -12.33 6.41
N GLU A 29 10.09 -11.24 7.19
CA GLU A 29 10.41 -11.25 8.63
C GLU A 29 9.47 -12.19 9.40
N ALA A 30 8.17 -12.20 9.05
CA ALA A 30 7.20 -13.12 9.64
C ALA A 30 7.55 -14.59 9.31
N MET A 31 7.97 -14.91 8.09
CA MET A 31 8.34 -16.29 7.73
C MET A 31 9.55 -16.84 8.52
N GLN A 32 10.45 -15.96 8.96
CA GLN A 32 11.66 -16.32 9.72
C GLN A 32 11.44 -16.40 11.23
N THR A 33 10.28 -15.94 11.70
CA THR A 33 9.90 -16.05 13.12
C THR A 33 9.42 -17.47 13.39
N ASP A 34 9.60 -18.03 14.59
CA ASP A 34 9.04 -19.36 14.93
C ASP A 34 7.69 -19.27 15.66
N GLU A 35 7.50 -18.19 16.40
CA GLU A 35 6.33 -17.98 17.25
C GLU A 35 5.11 -17.46 16.45
N ASN A 36 4.03 -18.24 16.46
CA ASN A 36 2.82 -17.97 15.66
C ASN A 36 2.14 -16.64 16.00
N GLU A 37 2.16 -16.22 17.27
CA GLU A 37 1.60 -14.92 17.67
C GLU A 37 2.39 -13.76 17.06
N LYS A 38 3.73 -13.85 17.10
CA LYS A 38 4.62 -12.86 16.49
C LYS A 38 4.52 -12.84 14.96
N LYS A 39 4.36 -14.00 14.32
CA LYS A 39 4.07 -14.10 12.87
C LYS A 39 2.84 -13.30 12.47
N LEU A 40 1.74 -13.53 13.18
CA LEU A 40 0.48 -12.86 12.90
C LEU A 40 0.59 -11.35 13.15
N ALA A 41 1.29 -10.94 14.21
CA ALA A 41 1.53 -9.53 14.51
C ALA A 41 2.35 -8.83 13.40
N LEU A 42 3.41 -9.47 12.90
CA LEU A 42 4.23 -8.94 11.80
C LEU A 42 3.45 -8.83 10.50
N TYR A 43 2.62 -9.83 10.17
CA TYR A 43 1.76 -9.80 8.99
C TYR A 43 0.74 -8.66 9.04
N LYS A 44 0.04 -8.52 10.19
CA LYS A 44 -0.91 -7.41 10.41
C LYS A 44 -0.21 -6.06 10.29
N THR A 45 0.97 -5.93 10.89
CA THR A 45 1.78 -4.70 10.84
C THR A 45 2.16 -4.37 9.40
N GLY A 46 2.67 -5.34 8.64
CA GLY A 46 3.00 -5.15 7.23
C GLY A 46 1.81 -4.73 6.38
N PHE A 47 0.64 -5.32 6.63
CA PHE A 47 -0.59 -4.96 5.93
C PHE A 47 -1.04 -3.53 6.25
N ILE A 48 -1.08 -3.14 7.52
CA ILE A 48 -1.44 -1.78 7.95
C ILE A 48 -0.48 -0.77 7.30
N LEU A 49 0.82 -1.06 7.32
CA LEU A 49 1.84 -0.19 6.74
C LEU A 49 1.64 0.00 5.23
N ARG A 50 1.34 -1.08 4.49
CA ARG A 50 1.01 -0.99 3.06
C ARG A 50 -0.20 -0.12 2.80
N ILE A 51 -1.28 -0.32 3.56
CA ILE A 51 -2.51 0.46 3.38
C ILE A 51 -2.26 1.94 3.68
N ALA A 52 -1.60 2.28 4.78
CA ALA A 52 -1.32 3.67 5.14
C ALA A 52 -0.46 4.39 4.08
N ILE A 53 0.52 3.69 3.50
CA ILE A 53 1.36 4.25 2.44
C ILE A 53 0.56 4.47 1.16
N ILE A 54 -0.27 3.49 0.75
CA ILE A 54 -1.10 3.65 -0.44
C ILE A 54 -2.16 4.75 -0.23
N GLU A 55 -2.73 4.85 0.96
CA GLU A 55 -3.68 5.89 1.34
C GLU A 55 -3.07 7.29 1.22
N SER A 56 -1.79 7.47 1.58
CA SER A 56 -1.09 8.74 1.36
C SER A 56 -1.04 9.14 -0.13
N SER A 57 -0.83 8.17 -1.03
CA SER A 57 -0.86 8.38 -2.49
C SER A 57 -2.27 8.74 -2.98
N VAL A 58 -3.29 8.05 -2.48
CA VAL A 58 -4.70 8.31 -2.81
C VAL A 58 -5.08 9.74 -2.43
N PHE A 59 -4.81 10.17 -1.19
CA PHE A 59 -5.14 11.52 -0.76
C PHE A 59 -4.35 12.58 -1.53
N LEU A 60 -3.06 12.36 -1.76
CA LEU A 60 -2.24 13.29 -2.53
C LEU A 60 -2.74 13.44 -3.97
N SER A 61 -3.16 12.33 -4.59
CA SER A 61 -3.73 12.32 -5.94
C SER A 61 -5.08 13.04 -5.99
N LEU A 62 -5.94 12.85 -4.98
CA LEU A 62 -7.21 13.57 -4.88
C LEU A 62 -6.98 15.08 -4.79
N VAL A 63 -6.08 15.52 -3.89
CA VAL A 63 -5.71 16.93 -3.75
C VAL A 63 -5.11 17.46 -5.06
N GLY A 64 -4.26 16.68 -5.73
CA GLY A 64 -3.69 17.04 -7.03
C GLY A 64 -4.74 17.25 -8.11
N PHE A 65 -5.75 16.39 -8.17
CA PHE A 65 -6.88 16.56 -9.07
C PHE A 65 -7.66 17.83 -8.75
N LEU A 66 -7.99 18.07 -7.48
CA LEU A 66 -8.75 19.26 -7.07
C LEU A 66 -8.02 20.58 -7.35
N LEU A 67 -6.68 20.61 -7.26
CA LEU A 67 -5.89 21.82 -7.50
C LEU A 67 -5.63 22.10 -8.98
N THR A 68 -5.60 21.06 -9.83
CA THR A 68 -5.10 21.17 -11.21
C THR A 68 -6.13 20.82 -12.27
N ALA A 69 -7.24 20.20 -11.88
CA ALA A 69 -8.24 19.56 -12.75
C ALA A 69 -7.62 18.56 -13.76
N ALA A 70 -6.39 18.09 -13.52
CA ALA A 70 -5.69 17.21 -14.44
C ALA A 70 -6.17 15.75 -14.26
N PRO A 71 -6.70 15.09 -15.32
CA PRO A 71 -7.30 13.76 -15.22
C PRO A 71 -6.29 12.67 -14.80
N PHE A 72 -5.00 12.91 -15.02
CA PHE A 72 -3.91 12.02 -14.58
C PHE A 72 -3.99 11.69 -13.08
N PHE A 73 -4.19 12.69 -12.22
CA PHE A 73 -4.29 12.47 -10.78
C PHE A 73 -5.55 11.69 -10.39
N TRP A 74 -6.64 11.86 -11.13
CA TRP A 74 -7.85 11.09 -10.92
C TRP A 74 -7.66 9.59 -11.23
N ILE A 75 -6.90 9.28 -12.27
CA ILE A 75 -6.56 7.89 -12.62
C ILE A 75 -5.75 7.24 -11.49
N ILE A 76 -4.73 7.94 -10.94
CA ILE A 76 -3.94 7.42 -9.82
C ILE A 76 -4.82 7.20 -8.59
N PHE A 77 -5.70 8.14 -8.27
CA PHE A 77 -6.67 8.01 -7.18
C PHE A 77 -7.52 6.74 -7.32
N LEU A 78 -8.12 6.51 -8.49
CA LEU A 78 -8.95 5.33 -8.76
C LEU A 78 -8.15 4.03 -8.66
N ILE A 79 -6.92 4.00 -9.19
CA ILE A 79 -6.02 2.85 -9.07
C ILE A 79 -5.69 2.58 -7.61
N GLY A 80 -5.33 3.61 -6.83
CA GLY A 80 -5.00 3.47 -5.42
C GLY A 80 -6.16 2.92 -4.59
N ILE A 81 -7.38 3.43 -4.81
CA ILE A 81 -8.60 2.89 -4.20
C ILE A 81 -8.83 1.43 -4.59
N ALA A 82 -8.73 1.10 -5.89
CA ALA A 82 -8.88 -0.27 -6.36
C ALA A 82 -7.85 -1.20 -5.70
N VAL A 83 -6.58 -0.78 -5.65
CA VAL A 83 -5.53 -1.53 -4.95
C VAL A 83 -5.89 -1.73 -3.48
N MET A 84 -6.35 -0.70 -2.75
CA MET A 84 -6.75 -0.86 -1.35
C MET A 84 -7.88 -1.88 -1.16
N VAL A 85 -8.92 -1.81 -2.01
CA VAL A 85 -10.05 -2.75 -1.98
C VAL A 85 -9.60 -4.19 -2.26
N PHE A 86 -8.76 -4.40 -3.27
CA PHE A 86 -8.24 -5.72 -3.64
C PHE A 86 -7.08 -6.21 -2.78
N SER A 87 -6.47 -5.34 -1.96
CA SER A 87 -5.37 -5.72 -1.06
C SER A 87 -5.85 -6.47 0.18
N LYS A 88 -7.16 -6.64 0.38
CA LYS A 88 -7.74 -7.33 1.53
C LYS A 88 -7.02 -8.66 1.79
N PRO A 89 -6.45 -8.89 2.99
CA PRO A 89 -5.78 -10.14 3.30
C PRO A 89 -6.81 -11.27 3.27
N SER A 90 -6.62 -12.25 2.39
CA SER A 90 -7.45 -13.45 2.41
C SER A 90 -6.93 -14.43 3.46
N ILE A 91 -7.83 -15.03 4.22
CA ILE A 91 -7.49 -16.11 5.16
C ILE A 91 -6.80 -17.25 4.43
N SER A 92 -7.12 -17.48 3.15
CA SER A 92 -6.44 -18.47 2.31
C SER A 92 -4.95 -18.19 2.14
N LYS A 93 -4.54 -16.91 2.05
CA LYS A 93 -3.14 -16.53 1.91
C LYS A 93 -2.37 -16.68 3.23
N LEU A 94 -3.04 -16.37 4.35
CA LEU A 94 -2.53 -16.68 5.68
C LEU A 94 -2.33 -18.19 5.86
N MET A 95 -3.33 -19.02 5.50
CA MET A 95 -3.22 -20.48 5.62
C MET A 95 -2.14 -21.07 4.71
N SER A 96 -1.98 -20.55 3.48
CA SER A 96 -0.94 -21.02 2.55
C SER A 96 0.47 -20.58 2.95
N ASP A 97 0.64 -19.34 3.44
CA ASP A 97 1.96 -18.80 3.80
C ASP A 97 2.44 -19.28 5.18
N PHE A 98 1.53 -19.60 6.10
CA PHE A 98 1.86 -19.95 7.49
C PHE A 98 1.74 -21.44 7.82
N GLY A 99 1.39 -22.29 6.87
CA GLY A 99 1.49 -23.76 7.03
C GLY A 99 0.67 -24.31 8.20
N TYR A 100 -0.49 -23.72 8.48
CA TYR A 100 -1.49 -24.36 9.34
C TYR A 100 -2.00 -25.61 8.60
N ARG A 101 -1.35 -26.75 8.85
CA ARG A 101 -1.93 -28.08 8.74
C ARG A 101 -2.59 -28.45 10.05
#